data_AF-A0AAW0NAQ4-F1
#
_entry.id   AF-A0AAW0NAQ4-F1
#
_cell.length_a   1.000
_cell.length_b   1.000
_cell.length_c   1.000
_cell.angle_alpha   90.00
_cell.angle_beta   90.00
_cell.angle_gamma   90.00
#
_symmetry.space_group_name_H-M   'P 1'
#
loop_
_entity.id
_entity.type
_entity.pdbx_description
1 polymer ?
#
loop_
_entity_poly.entity_id
_entity_poly.type
_entity_poly.pdbx_seq_one_letter_code
_entity_poly.pdbx_strand_id
1 'polypeptide(L)'
;MLVVAIYDYTRDKEDELSFQEGAIIYVIKKNDDGWYEGVMNGTTGLFPRQLRRVHHALRRLNRAHRRPPLQKPTPFSSLLIFFFTSI
;
A
#
# COMPACT_ATOMS: atom_id res chain seq x y z
N MET A 1 -5.25 -10.87 11.32
CA MET A 1 -5.88 -9.56 11.65
C MET A 1 -6.32 -8.91 10.34
N LEU A 2 -7.51 -8.31 10.24
CA LEU A 2 -7.96 -7.66 9.00
C LEU A 2 -7.65 -6.16 9.00
N VAL A 3 -7.13 -5.67 7.87
CA VAL A 3 -6.88 -4.25 7.60
C VAL A 3 -7.54 -3.83 6.30
N VAL A 4 -7.85 -2.54 6.19
CA VAL A 4 -8.37 -1.91 4.99
C VAL A 4 -7.35 -0.90 4.48
N ALA A 5 -7.01 -1.01 3.20
CA ALA A 5 -6.18 -0.05 2.49
C ALA A 5 -6.88 1.33 2.50
N ILE A 6 -6.11 2.37 2.79
CA ILE A 6 -6.59 3.77 2.83
C ILE A 6 -5.99 4.61 1.69
N TYR A 7 -5.28 3.96 0.76
CA TYR A 7 -4.68 4.52 -0.44
C TYR A 7 -4.39 3.38 -1.42
N ASP A 8 -4.15 3.73 -2.68
CA ASP A 8 -3.63 2.81 -3.69
C ASP A 8 -2.14 2.56 -3.47
N TYR A 9 -1.73 1.30 -3.60
CA TYR A 9 -0.34 0.88 -3.48
C TYR A 9 0.02 -0.02 -4.65
N THR A 10 1.07 0.36 -5.37
CA THR A 10 1.67 -0.45 -6.43
C THR A 10 2.98 -1.01 -5.91
N ARG A 11 3.14 -2.34 -6.03
CA ARG A 11 4.37 -3.04 -5.65
C ARG A 11 5.58 -2.49 -6.37
N ASP A 12 6.68 -2.34 -5.65
CA ASP A 12 7.98 -1.96 -6.21
C ASP A 12 8.88 -3.16 -6.42
N LYS A 13 8.70 -4.18 -5.59
CA LYS A 13 9.40 -5.46 -5.66
C LYS A 13 8.42 -6.59 -5.89
N GLU A 14 8.93 -7.71 -6.39
CA GLU A 14 8.08 -8.87 -6.72
C GLU A 14 7.41 -9.50 -5.50
N ASP A 15 8.03 -9.36 -4.32
CA ASP A 15 7.55 -9.86 -3.02
C ASP A 15 6.54 -8.93 -2.34
N GLU A 16 6.22 -7.79 -2.93
CA GLU A 16 5.24 -6.84 -2.43
C GLU A 16 3.85 -7.03 -3.06
N LEU A 17 2.80 -6.72 -2.30
CA LEU A 17 1.43 -6.69 -2.81
C LEU A 17 1.13 -5.39 -3.55
N SER A 18 0.32 -5.45 -4.60
CA SER A 18 -0.38 -4.27 -5.15
C SER A 18 -1.85 -4.30 -4.76
N PHE A 19 -2.43 -3.18 -4.36
CA PHE A 19 -3.83 -3.07 -3.96
C PHE A 19 -4.37 -1.65 -4.13
N GLN A 20 -5.69 -1.50 -4.19
CA GLN A 20 -6.38 -0.22 -4.26
C GLN A 20 -6.92 0.23 -2.90
N GLU A 21 -7.23 1.51 -2.75
CA GLU A 21 -7.97 2.03 -1.60
C GLU A 21 -9.25 1.20 -1.37
N GLY A 22 -9.49 0.85 -0.11
CA GLY A 22 -10.63 0.01 0.28
C GLY A 22 -10.36 -1.50 0.21
N ALA A 23 -9.24 -1.95 -0.36
CA ALA A 23 -8.86 -3.35 -0.37
C ALA A 23 -8.76 -3.93 1.06
N ILE A 24 -9.24 -5.16 1.25
CA ILE A 24 -9.18 -5.88 2.51
C ILE A 24 -7.99 -6.85 2.45
N ILE A 25 -7.07 -6.71 3.41
CA ILE A 25 -5.88 -7.55 3.48
C ILE A 25 -5.89 -8.29 4.83
N TYR A 26 -5.64 -9.60 4.79
CA TYR A 26 -5.46 -10.39 5.99
C TYR A 26 -3.98 -10.40 6.38
N VAL A 27 -3.64 -9.76 7.49
CA VAL A 27 -2.27 -9.72 8.02
C VAL A 27 -1.93 -11.06 8.66
N ILE A 28 -0.88 -11.69 8.15
CA ILE A 28 -0.29 -12.96 8.61
C ILE A 28 0.89 -12.68 9.54
N LYS A 29 1.78 -11.76 9.17
CA LYS A 29 2.99 -11.44 9.94
C LYS A 29 3.20 -9.93 10.04
N LYS A 30 3.72 -9.49 11.19
CA LYS A 30 4.14 -8.11 11.43
C LYS A 30 5.65 -8.13 11.63
N ASN A 31 6.40 -7.56 10.71
CA ASN A 31 7.84 -7.42 10.88
C ASN A 31 8.13 -6.11 11.61
N ASP A 32 9.24 -6.08 12.35
CA ASP A 32 9.64 -4.92 13.15
C ASP A 32 10.13 -3.76 12.28
N ASP A 33 10.56 -4.06 11.04
CA ASP A 33 11.07 -3.12 10.03
C ASP A 33 9.98 -2.23 9.40
N GLY A 34 8.75 -2.25 9.92
CA GLY A 34 7.65 -1.44 9.42
C GLY A 34 6.83 -2.06 8.29
N TRP A 35 7.17 -3.28 7.88
CA TRP A 35 6.48 -4.04 6.84
C TRP A 35 5.63 -5.17 7.42
N TYR A 36 4.43 -5.33 6.87
CA TYR A 36 3.54 -6.42 7.20
C TYR A 36 3.47 -7.38 6.03
N GLU A 37 3.27 -8.66 6.34
CA GLU A 37 2.99 -9.70 5.37
C GLU A 37 1.50 -10.04 5.45
N GLY A 38 0.85 -10.15 4.31
CA GLY A 38 -0.56 -10.49 4.27
C GLY A 38 -1.00 -11.16 2.99
N VAL A 39 -2.26 -11.59 3.00
CA VAL A 39 -2.92 -12.21 1.86
C VAL A 39 -4.09 -11.36 1.40
N MET A 40 -4.18 -11.19 0.09
CA MET A 40 -5.29 -10.55 -0.61
C MET A 40 -5.56 -11.33 -1.90
N ASN A 41 -6.81 -11.72 -2.14
CA ASN A 41 -7.23 -12.43 -3.37
C ASN A 41 -6.40 -13.69 -3.69
N GLY A 42 -5.90 -14.40 -2.67
CA GLY A 42 -5.06 -15.59 -2.85
C GLY A 42 -3.57 -15.29 -3.08
N THR A 43 -3.19 -14.02 -3.21
CA THR A 43 -1.78 -13.59 -3.34
C THR A 43 -1.23 -13.17 -1.99
N THR A 44 -0.04 -13.66 -1.65
CA THR A 44 0.72 -13.26 -0.45
C THR A 44 1.79 -12.25 -0.83
N GLY A 45 2.04 -11.27 0.02
CA GLY A 45 3.20 -10.39 -0.12
C GLY A 45 3.31 -9.35 0.99
N LEU A 46 4.37 -8.57 0.89
CA LEU A 46 4.70 -7.48 1.80
C LEU A 46 3.94 -6.21 1.46
N PHE A 47 3.59 -5.45 2.48
CA PHE A 47 2.99 -4.12 2.34
C PHE A 47 3.32 -3.24 3.56
N PRO A 48 3.33 -1.92 3.38
CA PRO A 48 3.61 -0.99 4.47
C PRO A 48 2.55 -1.06 5.58
N ARG A 49 2.95 -0.91 6.85
CA ARG A 49 2.06 -0.98 8.03
C ARG A 49 0.91 0.04 8.06
N GLN A 50 0.93 1.09 7.25
CA GLN A 50 0.05 2.27 7.35
C GLN A 50 -1.39 2.03 6.85
N LEU A 51 -2.05 0.95 7.28
CA LEU A 51 -3.43 0.63 6.94
C LEU A 51 -4.37 0.80 8.13
N ARG A 52 -5.66 0.99 7.86
CA ARG A 52 -6.68 1.09 8.91
C ARG A 52 -7.06 -0.30 9.41
N ARG A 53 -6.91 -0.53 10.71
CA ARG A 53 -7.43 -1.75 11.35
C ARG A 53 -8.96 -1.78 11.26
N VAL A 54 -9.50 -2.92 10.84
CA VAL A 54 -10.94 -3.16 10.93
C VAL A 54 -11.25 -3.43 12.40
N HIS A 55 -11.74 -2.42 13.12
CA HIS A 55 -12.23 -2.61 14.48
C HIS A 55 -13.60 -3.27 14.42
N HIS A 56 -13.78 -4.36 15.16
CA HIS A 56 -15.01 -5.15 15.20
C HIS A 56 -16.25 -4.39 15.73
N ALA A 57 -16.10 -3.13 16.15
CA ALA A 57 -17.15 -2.41 16.88
C ALA A 57 -18.21 -1.73 15.98
N LEU A 58 -17.90 -1.13 14.82
CA LEU A 58 -18.90 -0.27 14.16
C LEU A 58 -18.73 -0.13 12.63
N ARG A 59 -19.62 -0.78 11.87
CA ARG A 59 -20.12 -0.32 10.56
C ARG A 59 -20.76 1.09 10.58
N ARG A 60 -20.66 1.87 11.67
CA ARG A 60 -21.65 2.91 12.00
C ARG A 60 -21.23 4.38 11.83
N LEU A 61 -20.01 4.72 11.45
CA LEU A 61 -19.67 6.12 11.15
C LEU A 61 -19.15 6.25 9.72
N ASN A 62 -20.11 6.17 8.79
CA ASN A 62 -20.06 6.94 7.55
C ASN A 62 -19.43 8.32 7.83
N ARG A 63 -18.52 8.78 6.96
CA ARG A 63 -17.84 10.10 6.98
C ARG A 63 -16.54 10.15 7.80
N ALA A 64 -15.41 10.13 7.10
CA ALA A 64 -14.39 11.20 7.24
C ALA A 64 -13.33 11.07 6.15
N HIS A 65 -13.60 11.74 5.03
CA HIS A 65 -12.65 12.51 4.22
C HIS A 65 -11.55 11.74 3.47
N ARG A 66 -11.89 11.50 2.18
CA ARG A 66 -11.02 11.60 1.00
C ARG A 66 -9.68 12.30 1.32
N ARG A 67 -8.61 11.53 1.45
CA ARG A 67 -7.24 12.08 1.39
C ARG A 67 -6.71 11.81 -0.02
N PRO A 68 -6.00 12.77 -0.65
CA PRO A 68 -5.32 12.51 -1.91
C PRO A 68 -4.30 11.38 -1.73
N PRO A 69 -3.96 10.64 -2.80
CA PRO A 69 -3.08 9.48 -2.70
C PRO A 69 -1.71 9.91 -2.17
N LEU A 70 -1.33 9.38 -1.01
CA LEU A 70 0.04 9.45 -0.54
C LEU A 70 0.86 8.48 -1.39
N GLN A 71 1.31 8.95 -2.54
CA GLN A 71 2.31 8.26 -3.35
C GLN A 71 3.56 8.09 -2.48
N LYS A 72 4.16 6.89 -2.52
CA LYS A 72 5.48 6.63 -1.90
C LYS A 72 6.41 7.82 -2.19
N PRO A 73 7.23 8.30 -1.24
CA PRO A 73 8.33 9.18 -1.60
C PRO A 73 9.17 8.40 -2.58
N THR A 74 9.10 8.78 -3.85
CA THR A 74 9.96 8.22 -4.89
C THR A 74 11.39 8.34 -4.36
N PRO A 75 12.14 7.24 -4.17
CA PRO A 75 13.57 7.40 -3.99
C PRO A 75 14.03 8.17 -5.23
N PHE A 76 14.75 9.26 -5.04
CA PHE A 76 15.48 9.91 -6.13
C PHE A 76 16.52 8.88 -6.61
N SER A 77 16.09 7.95 -7.46
CA SER A 77 16.98 7.08 -8.20
C SER A 77 17.62 7.97 -9.26
N SER A 78 18.83 8.40 -8.94
CA SER A 78 19.79 9.03 -9.84
C SER A 78 19.76 8.43 -11.24
N LEU A 79 19.60 9.33 -12.23
CA LEU A 79 20.29 9.37 -13.52
C LEU A 79 20.10 8.19 -14.50
N LEU A 80 19.38 8.41 -15.61
CA LEU A 80 20.01 8.38 -16.94
C LEU A 80 19.21 9.14 -18.02
N ILE A 81 19.95 10.05 -18.66
CA ILE A 81 19.89 10.59 -20.03
C ILE A 81 19.09 9.71 -21.00
N PHE A 82 18.20 10.33 -21.79
CA PHE A 82 18.13 10.25 -23.27
C PHE A 82 16.85 10.94 -23.75
N PHE A 83 16.98 12.14 -24.34
CA PHE A 83 16.34 12.43 -25.63
C PHE A 83 17.20 13.46 -26.36
N PHE A 84 17.80 12.99 -27.45
CA PHE A 84 18.34 13.80 -28.53
C PHE A 84 17.32 14.85 -28.96
N THR A 85 17.61 16.13 -28.76
CA THR A 85 17.15 17.14 -29.71
C THR A 85 18.26 17.31 -30.73
N SER A 86 18.10 16.66 -31.88
CA SER A 86 18.65 17.16 -33.13
C SER A 86 18.17 18.60 -33.30
N ILE A 87 19.11 19.54 -33.39
CA ILE A 87 19.21 20.65 -34.34
C ILE A 87 20.64 21.17 -34.25
#